data_AF-A0A7K2N727-F1
#
_entry.id   AF-A0A7K2N727-F1
#
_cell.length_a   1.000
_cell.length_b   1.000
_cell.length_c   1.000
_cell.angle_alpha   90.00
_cell.angle_beta   90.00
_cell.angle_gamma   90.00
#
_symmetry.space_group_name_H-M   'P 1'
#
loop_
_entity.id
_entity.type
_entity.pdbx_description
1 polymer ?
#
loop_
_entity_poly.entity_id
_entity_poly.type
_entity_poly.pdbx_seq_one_letter_code
_entity_poly.pdbx_strand_id
1 'polypeptide(L)'
;MAERHTLPSGAWVELRDWRELRRGDKKRALSDVTDTTRPVAAGYELADALLTILITAWSYQLPLPSASPESLDLLPIEDDQPLMDLVLPAIQGLVPTSVDTEDADPASPSVPSAA
;
A
#
# COMPACT_ATOMS: atom_id res chain seq x y z
N MET A 1 -0.38 16.84 8.81
CA MET A 1 -1.66 16.94 9.57
C MET A 1 -2.38 15.60 9.47
N ALA A 2 -3.22 15.25 10.44
CA ALA A 2 -3.95 13.98 10.43
C ALA A 2 -5.40 14.19 9.94
N GLU A 3 -5.87 13.33 9.04
CA GLU A 3 -7.21 13.39 8.44
C GLU A 3 -8.06 12.21 8.91
N ARG A 4 -9.34 12.47 9.19
CA ARG A 4 -10.30 11.45 9.64
C ARG A 4 -11.20 11.00 8.50
N HIS A 5 -11.30 9.68 8.32
CA HIS A 5 -12.12 9.04 7.32
C HIS A 5 -13.14 8.12 7.99
N THR A 6 -14.39 8.19 7.54
CA THR A 6 -15.46 7.28 7.96
C THR A 6 -15.50 6.09 7.00
N LEU A 7 -15.63 4.88 7.54
CA LEU A 7 -15.66 3.63 6.81
C LEU A 7 -17.09 3.08 6.69
N PRO A 8 -17.37 2.18 5.73
CA PRO A 8 -18.70 1.60 5.51
C PRO A 8 -19.34 0.96 6.74
N SER A 9 -18.55 0.32 7.61
CA SER A 9 -19.04 -0.24 8.88
C SER A 9 -19.55 0.81 9.89
N GLY A 10 -19.36 2.10 9.60
CA GLY A 10 -19.62 3.21 10.50
C GLY A 10 -18.46 3.51 11.45
N ALA A 11 -17.37 2.74 11.40
CA ALA A 11 -16.14 3.06 12.09
C ALA A 11 -15.44 4.28 11.47
N TRP A 12 -14.47 4.86 12.18
CA TRP A 12 -13.60 5.89 11.63
C TRP A 12 -12.13 5.57 11.90
N VAL A 13 -11.27 6.05 11.01
CA VAL A 13 -9.81 6.00 11.12
C VAL A 13 -9.25 7.39 10.93
N GLU A 14 -8.13 7.66 11.60
CA GLU A 14 -7.35 8.89 11.46
C GLU A 14 -5.98 8.52 10.90
N LEU A 15 -5.63 9.12 9.76
CA LEU A 15 -4.38 8.86 9.05
C LEU A 15 -3.49 10.11 9.11
N ARG A 16 -2.21 9.93 9.47
CA ARG A 16 -1.19 10.97 9.26
C ARG A 16 -0.86 11.10 7.77
N ASP A 17 -0.44 12.31 7.37
CA ASP A 17 0.01 12.56 5.99
C ASP A 17 1.23 11.69 5.63
N TRP A 18 1.11 10.94 4.52
CA TRP A 18 2.18 10.09 4.02
C TRP A 18 3.42 10.88 3.55
N ARG A 19 3.27 12.17 3.23
CA ARG A 19 4.37 13.06 2.86
C ARG A 19 5.28 13.39 4.04
N GLU A 20 4.80 13.15 5.26
CA GLU A 20 5.59 13.32 6.49
C GLU A 20 6.39 12.06 6.86
N LEU A 21 6.19 10.95 6.12
CA LEU A 21 6.95 9.71 6.33
C LEU A 21 8.45 9.94 6.14
N ARG A 22 9.23 9.37 7.05
CA ARG A 22 10.69 9.44 6.98
C ARG A 22 11.23 8.19 6.29
N ARG A 23 12.50 8.24 5.89
CA ARG A 23 13.23 7.09 5.31
C ARG A 23 13.14 5.83 6.18
N GLY A 24 13.10 5.98 7.51
CA GLY A 24 12.94 4.87 8.44
C GLY A 24 11.58 4.18 8.32
N ASP A 25 10.49 4.96 8.17
CA ASP A 25 9.14 4.45 7.96
C ASP A 25 9.06 3.71 6.62
N LYS A 26 9.59 4.29 5.54
CA LYS A 26 9.66 3.63 4.23
C LYS A 26 10.40 2.30 4.30
N LYS A 27 11.54 2.25 4.98
CA LYS A 27 12.33 1.02 5.11
C LYS A 27 11.56 -0.05 5.86
N ARG A 28 10.82 0.33 6.92
CA ARG A 28 9.98 -0.59 7.69
C ARG A 28 8.83 -1.13 6.85
N ALA A 29 8.10 -0.25 6.15
CA ALA A 29 7.00 -0.67 5.28
C ALA A 29 7.46 -1.68 4.21
N LEU A 30 8.63 -1.46 3.61
CA LEU A 30 9.17 -2.35 2.58
C LEU A 30 9.81 -3.64 3.14
N SER A 31 10.23 -3.66 4.41
CA SER A 31 10.81 -4.89 4.99
C SER A 31 9.76 -5.94 5.34
N ASP A 32 8.50 -5.51 5.47
CA ASP A 32 7.38 -6.38 5.83
C ASP A 32 6.77 -7.08 4.60
N VAL A 33 7.16 -6.66 3.39
CA VAL A 33 6.79 -7.33 2.14
C VAL A 33 7.71 -8.54 1.93
N THR A 34 7.13 -9.74 2.03
CA THR A 34 7.88 -11.01 2.00
C THR A 34 7.76 -11.75 0.68
N ASP A 35 6.62 -11.64 -0.01
CA ASP A 35 6.37 -12.37 -1.26
C ASP A 35 6.32 -11.45 -2.47
N THR A 36 7.50 -11.07 -2.98
CA THR A 36 7.61 -10.27 -4.21
C THR A 36 7.27 -11.06 -5.47
N THR A 37 7.02 -12.36 -5.38
CA THR A 37 6.67 -13.21 -6.54
C THR A 37 5.17 -13.16 -6.86
N ARG A 38 4.36 -12.71 -5.90
CA ARG A 38 2.90 -12.55 -6.04
C ARG A 38 2.54 -11.07 -5.93
N PRO A 39 2.41 -10.35 -7.06
CA PRO A 39 2.28 -8.89 -7.04
C PRO A 39 1.03 -8.40 -6.29
N VAL A 40 -0.05 -9.18 -6.32
CA VAL A 40 -1.27 -8.86 -5.56
C VAL A 40 -1.01 -9.00 -4.05
N ALA A 41 -0.42 -10.12 -3.62
CA ALA A 41 -0.13 -10.35 -2.20
C ALA A 41 0.86 -9.31 -1.66
N ALA A 42 1.92 -8.99 -2.41
CA ALA A 42 2.87 -7.93 -2.07
C ALA A 42 2.20 -6.55 -1.93
N GLY A 43 1.18 -6.27 -2.75
CA GLY A 43 0.41 -5.03 -2.67
C GLY A 43 -0.38 -4.92 -1.36
N TYR A 44 -1.02 -6.01 -0.94
CA TYR A 44 -1.70 -6.09 0.36
C TYR A 44 -0.72 -5.99 1.52
N GLU A 45 0.37 -6.75 1.52
CA GLU A 45 1.41 -6.68 2.57
C GLU A 45 1.96 -5.26 2.73
N LEU A 46 2.22 -4.56 1.62
CA LEU A 46 2.69 -3.19 1.67
C LEU A 46 1.62 -2.21 2.18
N ALA A 47 0.37 -2.40 1.78
CA ALA A 47 -0.73 -1.58 2.25
C ALA A 47 -0.93 -1.73 3.76
N ASP A 48 -0.93 -2.96 4.26
CA ASP A 48 -1.02 -3.25 5.70
C ASP A 48 0.15 -2.63 6.46
N ALA A 49 1.38 -2.81 5.95
CA ALA A 49 2.56 -2.21 6.56
C ALA A 49 2.45 -0.67 6.59
N LEU A 50 1.87 -0.03 5.58
CA LEU A 50 1.60 1.40 5.59
C LEU A 50 0.47 1.78 6.53
N LEU A 51 -0.60 1.00 6.63
CA LEU A 51 -1.70 1.23 7.58
C LEU A 51 -1.18 1.18 9.02
N THR A 52 -0.25 0.26 9.36
CA THR A 52 0.40 0.23 10.69
C THR A 52 1.14 1.51 11.04
N ILE A 53 1.63 2.22 10.02
CA ILE A 53 2.44 3.41 10.14
C ILE A 53 1.56 4.68 10.09
N LEU A 54 0.54 4.68 9.24
CA LEU A 54 -0.27 5.84 8.92
C LEU A 54 -1.43 6.05 9.89
N ILE A 55 -2.04 4.98 10.40
CA ILE A 55 -3.16 5.08 11.34
C ILE A 55 -2.66 5.57 12.70
N THR A 56 -3.12 6.76 13.10
CA THR A 56 -2.78 7.39 14.40
C THR A 56 -3.87 7.17 15.44
N ALA A 57 -5.12 7.02 15.01
CA ALA A 57 -6.27 6.73 15.85
C ALA A 57 -7.36 6.03 15.05
N TRP A 58 -8.25 5.30 15.72
CA TRP A 58 -9.45 4.73 15.11
C TRP A 58 -10.54 4.45 16.15
N SER A 59 -11.74 4.15 15.68
CA SER A 59 -12.90 3.89 16.55
C SER A 59 -13.12 2.42 16.90
N TYR A 60 -12.34 1.50 16.33
CA TYR A 60 -12.47 0.07 16.61
C TYR A 60 -12.13 -0.22 18.07
N GLN A 61 -12.81 -1.20 18.66
CA GLN A 61 -12.45 -1.74 19.98
C GLN A 61 -11.28 -2.75 19.86
N LEU A 62 -10.25 -2.37 19.13
CA LEU A 62 -9.04 -3.14 18.85
C LEU A 62 -7.81 -2.27 19.12
N PRO A 63 -6.67 -2.85 19.52
CA PRO A 63 -5.42 -2.11 19.62
C PRO A 63 -5.05 -1.45 18.30
N LEU A 64 -4.44 -0.26 18.32
CA LEU A 64 -3.99 0.37 17.08
C LEU A 64 -3.04 -0.54 16.31
N PRO A 65 -3.04 -0.52 14.96
CA PRO A 65 -2.17 -1.33 14.12
C PRO A 65 -0.67 -1.15 14.42
N SER A 66 -0.26 0.04 14.88
CA SER A 66 1.11 0.32 15.32
C SER A 66 1.54 -0.44 16.59
N ALA A 67 0.57 -0.89 17.40
CA ALA A 67 0.80 -1.68 18.60
C ALA A 67 0.55 -3.18 18.36
N SER A 68 -0.40 -3.53 17.50
CA SER A 68 -0.72 -4.91 17.10
C SER A 68 -1.17 -4.92 15.63
N PRO A 69 -0.31 -5.30 14.68
CA PRO A 69 -0.66 -5.37 13.25
C PRO A 69 -1.83 -6.31 12.97
N GLU A 70 -1.99 -7.36 13.77
CA GLU A 70 -3.06 -8.36 13.64
C GLU A 70 -4.46 -7.76 13.84
N SER A 71 -4.55 -6.54 14.38
CA SER A 71 -5.82 -5.81 14.44
C SER A 71 -6.42 -5.54 13.05
N LEU A 72 -5.59 -5.46 12.00
CA LEU A 72 -6.05 -5.29 10.62
C LEU A 72 -6.80 -6.55 10.11
N ASP A 73 -6.35 -7.74 10.51
CA ASP A 73 -6.96 -9.04 10.13
C ASP A 73 -8.37 -9.24 10.71
N LEU A 74 -8.70 -8.48 11.75
CA LEU A 74 -9.98 -8.57 12.47
C LEU A 74 -11.00 -7.54 12.01
N LEU A 75 -10.64 -6.70 11.04
CA LEU A 75 -11.54 -5.67 10.52
C LEU A 75 -12.66 -6.30 9.68
N PRO A 76 -13.85 -5.69 9.65
CA PRO A 76 -14.90 -6.08 8.72
C PRO A 76 -14.40 -6.03 7.27
N ILE A 77 -14.71 -7.06 6.48
CA ILE A 77 -14.30 -7.14 5.07
C ILE A 77 -14.85 -5.97 4.22
N GLU A 78 -15.94 -5.34 4.65
CA GLU A 78 -16.50 -4.16 3.99
C GLU A 78 -15.62 -2.90 4.10
N ASP A 79 -14.71 -2.87 5.08
CA ASP A 79 -13.78 -1.76 5.32
C ASP A 79 -12.42 -1.97 4.64
N ASP A 80 -12.12 -3.19 4.17
CA ASP A 80 -10.84 -3.57 3.55
C ASP A 80 -10.51 -2.71 2.33
N GLN A 81 -11.35 -2.75 1.30
CA GLN A 81 -11.13 -1.98 0.07
C GLN A 81 -11.07 -0.45 0.33
N PRO A 82 -11.97 0.16 1.13
CA PRO A 82 -11.83 1.55 1.52
C PRO A 82 -10.50 1.90 2.18
N LEU A 83 -9.96 1.04 3.05
CA LEU A 83 -8.65 1.26 3.69
C LEU A 83 -7.52 1.17 2.67
N MET A 84 -7.58 0.22 1.74
CA MET A 84 -6.65 0.09 0.63
C MET A 84 -6.63 1.35 -0.24
N ASP A 85 -7.80 1.90 -0.56
CA ASP A 85 -7.94 3.11 -1.37
C ASP A 85 -7.34 4.35 -0.67
N LEU A 86 -7.43 4.44 0.66
CA LEU A 86 -6.84 5.52 1.44
C LEU A 86 -5.30 5.52 1.42
N VAL A 87 -4.67 4.34 1.35
CA VAL A 87 -3.20 4.21 1.36
C VAL A 87 -2.59 4.10 -0.03
N LEU A 88 -3.40 3.91 -1.08
CA LEU A 88 -2.95 3.85 -2.46
C LEU A 88 -2.06 5.03 -2.90
N PRO A 89 -2.35 6.30 -2.55
CA PRO A 89 -1.47 7.42 -2.88
C PRO A 89 -0.09 7.32 -2.21
N ALA A 90 -0.03 6.77 -1.01
CA ALA A 90 1.23 6.55 -0.30
C ALA A 90 2.06 5.45 -0.98
N ILE A 91 1.42 4.35 -1.41
CA ILE A 91 2.06 3.27 -2.16
C ILE A 91 2.70 3.83 -3.45
N GLN A 92 1.93 4.59 -4.24
CA GLN A 92 2.41 5.19 -5.50
C GLN A 92 3.55 6.20 -5.28
N GLY A 93 3.55 6.92 -4.15
CA GLY A 93 4.63 7.85 -3.81
C GLY A 93 5.91 7.17 -3.29
N LEU A 94 5.79 5.99 -2.66
CA LEU A 94 6.90 5.29 -2.02
C LEU A 94 7.58 4.27 -2.92
N VAL A 95 6.79 3.56 -3.73
CA VAL A 95 7.29 2.58 -4.70
C VAL A 95 7.49 3.30 -6.02
N PRO A 96 8.73 3.38 -6.56
CA PRO A 96 8.92 3.89 -7.90
C PRO A 96 8.17 2.97 -8.85
N THR A 97 7.05 3.42 -9.39
CA THR A 97 6.37 2.71 -10.46
C THR A 97 7.32 2.72 -11.65
N SER A 98 8.00 1.61 -11.93
CA SER A 98 8.60 1.38 -13.23
C SER A 98 7.46 1.19 -14.24
N VAL A 99 6.78 2.29 -14.59
CA VAL A 99 6.10 2.40 -15.89
C VAL A 99 7.13 2.92 -16.88
N ASP A 100 8.12 2.08 -17.17
CA ASP A 100 8.65 2.04 -18.53
C ASP A 100 7.58 1.28 -19.33
N THR A 101 6.54 2.02 -19.72
CA THR A 101 5.64 1.60 -20.78
C THR A 101 5.97 2.42 -22.01
N GLU A 102 7.23 2.34 -22.45
CA GLU A 102 7.59 2.45 -23.86
C GLU A 102 8.13 1.09 -24.29
N ASP A 103 7.89 0.75 -25.56
CA ASP A 103 8.14 -0.54 -26.22
C ASP A 103 7.15 -1.68 -25.95
N ALA A 104 5.86 -1.38 -26.21
CA ALA A 104 5.19 -2.23 -27.17
C ALA A 104 5.77 -1.88 -28.55
N ASP A 105 6.71 -2.68 -29.03
CA ASP A 105 7.22 -2.63 -30.40
C ASP A 105 6.36 -3.59 -31.26
N PRO A 106 5.35 -3.09 -32.00
CA PRO A 106 4.55 -3.92 -32.89
C PRO A 106 5.19 -4.00 -34.28
N ALA A 107 6.41 -4.54 -34.41
CA ALA A 107 6.90 -5.01 -35.72
C ALA A 107 8.11 -5.95 -35.62
N SER A 108 7.86 -7.25 -35.42
CA SER A 108 8.71 -8.23 -36.12
C SER A 108 8.45 -8.12 -37.63
N PRO A 109 9.51 -8.01 -38.45
CA PRO A 109 9.85 -9.19 -39.24
C PRO A 109 11.36 -9.47 -39.36
N SER A 110 11.70 -10.72 -39.10
CA SER A 110 12.65 -11.61 -39.78
C SER A 110 13.80 -11.08 -40.67
N VAL A 111 14.98 -11.66 -40.36
CA VAL A 111 16.18 -12.06 -41.16
C VAL A 111 17.33 -11.08 -41.48
N PRO A 112 18.59 -11.56 -41.37
CA PRO A 112 19.80 -10.75 -41.16
C PRO A 112 20.39 -10.26 -42.48
N SER A 113 21.09 -9.13 -42.45
CA SER A 113 21.94 -8.69 -43.56
C SER A 113 23.40 -8.68 -43.10
N ALA A 114 24.08 -9.79 -43.38
CA ALA A 114 25.53 -9.89 -43.41
C ALA A 114 25.93 -10.42 -44.79
N ALA A 115 26.95 -9.78 -45.37
CA ALA A 115 27.59 -9.96 -46.67
C ALA A 115 26.96 -9.23 -47.87
#